data_AF-A0A537Z477-F1
#
_entry.id   AF-A0A537Z477-F1
#
_cell.length_a   1.000
_cell.length_b   1.000
_cell.length_c   1.000
_cell.angle_alpha   90.00
_cell.angle_beta   90.00
_cell.angle_gamma   90.00
#
_symmetry.space_group_name_H-M   'P 1'
#
loop_
_entity.id
_entity.type
_entity.pdbx_description
1 polymer ?
#
loop_
_entity_poly.entity_id
_entity_poly.type
_entity_poly.pdbx_seq_one_letter_code
_entity_poly.pdbx_strand_id
1 'polypeptide(L)' 'MTTYELPDLPYDYSALEPYYSARMLELHHDKHHATYVKGANSTLEKLADARERQDFAAINQLQKSLAFHVSGHV' A
#
# COMPACT_ATOMS: atom_id res chain seq x y z
N MET A 1 -11.48 -5.66 -11.22
CA MET A 1 -10.07 -5.25 -11.14
C MET A 1 -9.55 -5.80 -9.84
N THR A 2 -8.52 -6.64 -9.85
CA THR A 2 -7.99 -7.23 -8.60
C THR A 2 -7.35 -6.13 -7.77
N THR A 3 -7.73 -6.04 -6.50
CA THR A 3 -7.17 -5.09 -5.52
C THR A 3 -5.94 -5.67 -4.86
N TYR A 4 -5.03 -4.81 -4.39
CA TYR A 4 -3.93 -5.23 -3.52
C TYR A 4 -4.46 -5.58 -2.13
N GLU A 5 -3.79 -6.52 -1.47
CA GLU A 5 -4.12 -6.98 -0.12
C GLU A 5 -2.88 -6.88 0.78
N LEU A 6 -3.08 -6.66 2.07
CA LEU A 6 -2.01 -6.75 3.05
C LEU A 6 -1.77 -8.24 3.34
N PRO A 7 -0.61 -8.81 2.99
CA PRO A 7 -0.35 -10.23 3.23
C PRO A 7 -0.17 -10.47 4.72
N ASP A 8 -0.72 -11.58 5.23
CA ASP A 8 -0.41 -12.02 6.58
C ASP A 8 1.09 -12.35 6.72
N LEU A 9 1.65 -12.06 7.89
CA LEU A 9 3.01 -12.49 8.21
C LEU A 9 3.06 -14.03 8.34
N PRO A 10 4.13 -14.67 7.84
CA PRO A 10 4.29 -16.13 7.95
C PRO A 10 4.72 -16.59 9.36
N TYR A 11 4.79 -15.66 10.32
CA TYR A 11 5.22 -15.89 11.70
C TYR A 11 4.61 -14.83 12.64
N ASP A 12 4.65 -15.12 13.94
CA ASP A 12 4.21 -14.18 14.99
C ASP A 12 5.12 -12.94 15.07
N TYR A 13 4.57 -11.81 15.51
CA TYR A 13 5.32 -10.56 15.65
C TYR A 13 6.59 -10.69 16.49
N SER A 14 6.60 -11.56 17.50
CA SER A 14 7.74 -11.78 18.38
C SER A 14 8.81 -12.73 17.84
N ALA A 15 8.58 -13.36 16.68
CA ALA A 15 9.46 -14.41 16.15
C ALA A 15 10.89 -13.95 15.83
N LEU A 16 11.12 -12.64 15.71
CA LEU A 16 12.42 -12.06 15.37
C LEU A 16 13.17 -11.46 16.58
N GLU A 17 12.60 -11.51 17.78
CA GLU A 17 13.28 -11.07 19.00
C GLU A 17 14.50 -11.97 19.32
N PRO A 18 15.60 -11.44 19.89
CA PRO A 18 15.85 -10.05 20.26
C PRO A 18 16.45 -9.20 19.12
N TYR A 19 16.52 -9.73 17.91
CA TYR A 19 17.21 -9.08 16.78
C TYR A 19 16.36 -8.00 16.11
N TYR A 20 15.04 -8.16 16.15
CA TYR A 20 14.09 -7.14 15.72
C TYR A 20 12.90 -7.07 16.66
N SER A 21 12.56 -5.85 17.08
CA SER A 21 11.51 -5.64 18.07
C SER A 21 10.15 -6.04 17.54
N ALA A 22 9.40 -6.85 18.31
CA ALA A 22 8.04 -7.25 17.99
C ALA A 22 7.12 -6.05 17.77
N ARG A 23 7.27 -5.02 18.62
CA ARG A 23 6.50 -3.78 18.53
C ARG A 23 6.79 -3.01 17.25
N MET A 24 8.04 -3.02 16.79
CA MET A 24 8.42 -2.38 15.54
C MET A 24 7.84 -3.13 14.34
N LEU A 25 7.88 -4.46 14.35
CA LEU A 25 7.29 -5.27 13.29
C LEU A 25 5.76 -5.08 13.21
N GLU A 26 5.07 -5.06 14.34
CA GLU A 26 3.62 -4.79 14.41
C GLU A 26 3.28 -3.42 13.79
N LEU A 27 4.01 -2.36 14.17
CA LEU A 27 3.80 -1.03 13.59
C LEU A 27 4.14 -1.01 12.10
N HIS A 28 5.21 -1.69 11.68
CA HIS A 28 5.62 -1.76 10.29
C HIS A 28 4.54 -2.42 9.42
N HIS A 29 4.04 -3.56 9.86
CA HIS A 29 3.02 -4.33 9.14
C HIS A 29 1.64 -3.64 9.19
N ASP A 30 1.09 -3.46 10.40
CA ASP A 30 -0.32 -3.07 10.59
C ASP A 30 -0.59 -1.59 10.32
N LYS A 31 0.46 -0.77 10.25
CA LYS A 31 0.33 0.67 9.98
C LYS A 31 0.99 1.05 8.66
N HIS A 32 2.30 0.82 8.52
CA HIS A 32 3.03 1.31 7.34
C HIS A 32 2.67 0.53 6.07
N HIS A 33 2.78 -0.80 6.09
CA HIS A 33 2.41 -1.64 4.92
C HIS A 33 0.92 -1.54 4.60
N ALA A 34 0.06 -1.58 5.62
CA ALA A 34 -1.38 -1.36 5.47
C ALA A 34 -1.71 -0.02 4.76
N THR A 35 -0.96 1.04 5.03
CA THR A 35 -1.15 2.34 4.38
C THR A 35 -0.77 2.30 2.90
N TYR A 36 0.29 1.57 2.53
CA TYR A 36 0.66 1.40 1.13
C TYR A 36 -0.42 0.65 0.34
N VAL A 37 -0.94 -0.46 0.88
CA VAL A 37 -2.04 -1.23 0.26
C VAL A 37 -3.27 -0.34 0.05
N LYS A 38 -3.72 0.37 1.08
CA LYS A 38 -4.88 1.27 1.00
C LYS A 38 -4.66 2.40 -0.02
N GLY A 39 -3.47 2.99 0.00
CA GLY A 39 -3.11 4.08 -0.92
C GLY A 39 -3.08 3.61 -2.38
N ALA A 40 -2.52 2.43 -2.66
CA ALA A 40 -2.49 1.86 -4.00
C ALA A 40 -3.91 1.64 -4.54
N ASN A 41 -4.78 1.00 -3.76
CA ASN A 41 -6.17 0.74 -4.15
C ASN A 41 -6.96 2.04 -4.37
N SER A 42 -6.86 3.01 -3.47
CA SER A 42 -7.54 4.31 -3.64
C SER A 42 -7.06 5.06 -4.89
N THR A 43 -5.76 4.97 -5.22
CA THR A 43 -5.23 5.60 -6.44
C THR A 43 -5.69 4.86 -7.70
N LEU A 44 -5.83 3.53 -7.67
CA LEU A 44 -6.40 2.76 -8.78
C LEU A 44 -7.87 3.15 -9.05
N GLU A 45 -8.67 3.37 -8.01
CA GLU A 45 -10.05 3.86 -8.12
C GLU A 45 -10.09 5.25 -8.79
N LYS A 46 -9.25 6.19 -8.34
CA LYS A 46 -9.16 7.53 -8.94
C LYS A 46 -8.70 7.49 -10.39
N LEU A 47 -7.77 6.60 -10.73
CA LEU A 47 -7.35 6.39 -12.11
C LEU A 47 -8.47 5.79 -12.96
N ALA A 48 -9.35 4.96 -12.38
CA ALA A 48 -10.52 4.44 -13.07
C ALA A 48 -11.55 5.56 -13.35
N ASP A 49 -11.88 6.38 -12.35
CA ASP A 49 -12.76 7.54 -12.50
C ASP A 49 -12.23 8.53 -13.56
N ALA A 50 -10.92 8.83 -13.53
CA ALA A 50 -10.26 9.67 -14.52
C ALA A 50 -10.41 9.14 -15.96
N ARG A 51 -10.31 7.81 -16.14
CA ARG A 51 -10.52 7.18 -17.46
C ARG A 51 -11.97 7.26 -17.92
N GLU A 52 -12.92 6.99 -17.02
CA GLU A 52 -14.35 7.02 -17.33
C GLU A 52 -14.81 8.42 -17.74
N ARG A 53 -14.31 9.44 -17.05
CA ARG A 53 -14.65 10.85 -17.28
C ARG A 53 -13.80 11.54 -18.34
N GLN A 54 -12.77 10.85 -18.85
CA GLN A 54 -11.72 11.42 -19.71
C GLN A 54 -11.05 12.67 -19.11
N ASP A 55 -10.99 12.77 -17.78
CA ASP A 55 -10.37 13.89 -17.05
C ASP A 55 -9.00 13.45 -16.51
N PHE A 56 -7.95 13.90 -17.20
CA PHE A 56 -6.57 13.55 -16.87
C PHE A 56 -5.79 14.70 -16.25
N ALA A 57 -6.46 15.75 -15.75
CA ALA A 57 -5.77 16.92 -15.17
C ALA A 57 -4.81 16.53 -14.02
N ALA A 58 -5.17 15.52 -13.23
CA ALA A 58 -4.37 15.03 -12.10
C ALA A 58 -3.41 13.87 -12.44
N ILE A 59 -3.24 13.51 -13.72
CA ILE A 59 -2.55 12.25 -14.09
C ILE A 59 -1.12 12.16 -13.55
N ASN A 60 -0.36 13.26 -13.55
CA ASN A 60 1.01 13.27 -13.01
C ASN A 60 1.06 12.91 -11.52
N GLN A 61 0.11 13.45 -10.74
CA GLN A 61 0.00 13.15 -9.31
C GLN A 61 -0.46 11.72 -9.07
N LEU A 62 -1.44 11.24 -9.85
CA LEU A 62 -1.96 9.88 -9.72
C LEU A 62 -0.90 8.83 -10.08
N GLN A 63 -0.11 9.05 -11.13
CA GLN A 63 1.01 8.17 -11.50
C GLN A 63 2.08 8.14 -10.41
N LYS A 64 2.46 9.30 -9.86
CA LYS A 64 3.39 9.36 -8.73
C LYS A 64 2.85 8.65 -7.50
N SER A 65 1.58 8.85 -7.17
CA SER A 65 0.93 8.22 -6.03
C SER A 65 0.87 6.70 -6.18
N LEU A 66 0.51 6.21 -7.37
CA LEU A 66 0.49 4.79 -7.65
C LEU A 66 1.89 4.20 -7.54
N ALA A 67 2.89 4.83 -8.15
CA ALA A 67 4.28 4.38 -8.05
C ALA A 67 4.75 4.32 -6.60
N PHE A 68 4.47 5.35 -5.79
CA PHE A 68 4.87 5.40 -4.38
C PHE A 68 4.22 4.27 -3.55
N HIS A 69 2.90 4.11 -3.66
CA HIS A 69 2.19 3.13 -2.85
C HIS A 69 2.42 1.69 -3.30
N VAL A 70 2.51 1.44 -4.61
CA VAL A 70 2.83 0.10 -5.12
C VAL A 70 4.27 -0.28 -4.75
N SER A 71 5.23 0.64 -4.87
CA SER A 71 6.63 0.36 -4.49
C SER A 71 6.82 0.20 -2.97
N GLY A 72 5.92 0.75 -2.15
CA GLY A 72 5.91 0.49 -0.70
C GLY A 72 5.24 -0.83 -0.33
N HIS A 73 4.43 -1.40 -1.23
CA HIS A 73 3.73 -2.66 -1.00
C HIS A 73 4.52 -3.89 -1.49
N VAL A 74 5.21 -3.75 -2.62
CA VAL A 74 6.06 -4.78 -3.28
C VAL A 74 7.44 -4.84 -2.65
#